data_AF-D3PVV1-F1
#
_entry.id   AF-D3PVV1-F1
#
_cell.length_a   1.000
_cell.length_b   1.000
_cell.length_c   1.000
_cell.angle_alpha   90.00
_cell.angle_beta   90.00
_cell.angle_gamma   90.00
#
_symmetry.space_group_name_H-M   'P 1'
#
loop_
_entity.id
_entity.type
_entity.pdbx_description
1 polymer ?
#
loop_
_entity_poly.entity_id
_entity_poly.type
_entity_poly.pdbx_seq_one_letter_code
_entity_poly.pdbx_strand_id
1 'polypeptide(L)'
;MHKDFYTLNTVDVNQSAFFEKVLGDMEDRAARIIRLVIEDDAWPLDPKSRAVLAEFAAAQYFRGPNQRRHTEQFAATFLKAEISLQGREGVVAYFKDRHGREITEKEADRLWAQATTSNGPPIRVSARTHMEQLARLLPQMIRYFIGRPWLLLRYSGQSLCTSDTPVSIIPRNDHPPEMGVGLMNAWGLALPLSREVGLLMGNPGPLMRALSYEAVAAGVADRLERPSQLPPSFFNTVTIANARRWIFCHPRDKSMIPSDLPEPCDQEILMPVDDFVELGQRIRSSTKRNPDKLLITRCLTSVPQPK
;
A
#
# COMPACT_ATOMS: atom_id res chain seq x y z
N MET A 1 -15.65 -2.35 10.11
CA MET A 1 -14.33 -1.77 10.41
C MET A 1 -13.93 -2.22 11.81
N HIS A 2 -12.75 -2.84 11.99
CA HIS A 2 -12.28 -3.28 13.31
C HIS A 2 -12.00 -2.06 14.19
N LYS A 3 -12.63 -1.96 15.37
CA LYS A 3 -12.43 -0.83 16.31
C LYS A 3 -11.15 -0.92 17.15
N ASP A 4 -10.26 -1.87 16.84
CA ASP A 4 -9.15 -2.26 17.71
C ASP A 4 -7.86 -2.56 16.93
N PHE A 5 -7.64 -1.91 15.79
CA PHE A 5 -6.49 -2.24 14.95
C PHE A 5 -5.16 -1.85 15.64
N TYR A 6 -5.14 -0.77 16.41
CA TYR A 6 -3.96 -0.29 17.13
C TYR A 6 -3.93 -0.62 18.63
N THR A 7 -4.93 -1.30 19.19
CA THR A 7 -5.03 -1.64 20.64
C THR A 7 -4.21 -2.88 21.05
N LEU A 8 -3.36 -3.43 20.16
CA LEU A 8 -2.57 -4.62 20.45
C LEU A 8 -1.35 -4.33 21.34
N ASN A 9 -1.39 -4.74 22.62
CA ASN A 9 -0.35 -5.13 23.63
C ASN A 9 1.13 -4.63 23.53
N THR A 10 1.45 -3.71 22.63
CA THR A 10 2.80 -3.31 22.21
C THR A 10 2.94 -1.80 22.07
N VAL A 11 1.84 -1.07 22.19
CA VAL A 11 1.76 0.38 22.20
C VAL A 11 1.22 0.80 23.56
N ASP A 12 1.77 1.86 24.15
CA ASP A 12 1.16 2.55 25.28
C ASP A 12 -0.32 2.83 24.96
N VAL A 13 -1.21 2.38 25.85
CA VAL A 13 -2.68 2.52 25.71
C VAL A 13 -3.07 3.96 25.41
N ASN A 14 -2.35 4.94 25.96
CA ASN A 14 -2.59 6.36 25.73
C ASN A 14 -2.25 6.79 24.29
N GLN A 15 -1.18 6.24 23.71
CA GLN A 15 -0.78 6.55 22.33
C GLN A 15 -1.71 5.89 21.32
N SER A 16 -2.15 4.67 21.61
CA SER A 16 -3.15 3.95 20.80
C SER A 16 -4.49 4.70 20.78
N ALA A 17 -4.99 5.09 21.96
CA ALA A 17 -6.24 5.85 22.07
C ALA A 17 -6.16 7.22 21.38
N PHE A 18 -5.02 7.90 21.46
CA PHE A 18 -4.80 9.16 20.74
C PHE A 18 -4.85 8.95 19.23
N PHE A 19 -4.20 7.91 18.71
CA PHE A 19 -4.17 7.63 17.28
C PHE A 19 -5.56 7.27 16.73
N GLU A 20 -6.29 6.41 17.43
CA GLU A 20 -7.69 6.07 17.08
C GLU A 20 -8.58 7.31 17.10
N LYS A 21 -8.38 8.23 18.05
CA LYS A 21 -9.10 9.51 18.07
C LYS A 21 -8.80 10.36 16.83
N VAL A 22 -7.53 10.48 16.44
CA VAL A 22 -7.13 11.24 15.23
C VAL A 22 -7.77 10.63 13.98
N LEU A 23 -7.81 9.30 13.89
CA LEU A 23 -8.50 8.60 12.79
C LEU A 23 -10.01 8.84 12.82
N GLY A 24 -10.64 8.79 14.00
CA GLY A 24 -12.05 9.09 14.18
C GLY A 24 -12.41 10.50 13.72
N ASP A 25 -11.63 11.51 14.14
CA ASP A 25 -11.83 12.91 13.74
C ASP A 25 -11.70 13.10 12.21
N MET A 26 -10.78 12.36 11.57
CA MET A 26 -10.63 12.35 10.12
C MET A 26 -11.82 11.68 9.43
N GLU A 27 -12.29 10.53 9.93
CA GLU A 27 -13.46 9.82 9.40
C GLU A 27 -14.73 10.66 9.52
N ASP A 28 -14.92 11.36 10.63
CA ASP A 28 -16.06 12.26 10.83
C ASP A 28 -16.06 13.43 9.85
N ARG A 29 -14.88 14.03 9.60
CA ARG A 29 -14.73 15.06 8.56
C ARG A 29 -15.06 14.51 7.18
N ALA A 30 -14.53 13.35 6.83
CA ALA A 30 -14.75 12.71 5.54
C ALA A 30 -16.22 12.30 5.34
N ALA A 31 -16.86 11.77 6.38
CA ALA A 31 -18.27 11.38 6.36
C ALA A 31 -19.18 12.57 6.03
N ARG A 32 -18.89 13.76 6.57
CA ARG A 32 -19.61 14.99 6.21
C ARG A 32 -19.44 15.32 4.73
N ILE A 33 -18.22 15.27 4.19
CA ILE A 33 -17.97 15.53 2.76
C ILE A 33 -18.66 14.47 1.88
N ILE A 34 -18.61 13.19 2.28
CA ILE A 34 -19.28 12.10 1.57
C ILE A 34 -20.80 12.33 1.53
N ARG A 35 -21.41 12.80 2.62
CA ARG A 35 -22.84 13.19 2.63
C ARG A 35 -23.11 14.36 1.68
N LEU A 36 -22.29 15.42 1.69
CA LEU A 36 -22.44 16.52 0.72
C LEU A 36 -22.42 15.99 -0.73
N VAL A 37 -21.52 15.05 -1.04
CA VAL A 37 -21.44 14.43 -2.37
C VAL A 37 -22.68 13.58 -2.66
N ILE A 38 -23.17 12.78 -1.72
CA ILE A 38 -24.25 11.82 -1.97
C ILE A 38 -25.64 12.47 -1.93
N GLU A 39 -25.90 13.29 -0.91
CA GLU A 39 -27.21 13.82 -0.55
C GLU A 39 -27.46 15.19 -1.20
N ASP A 40 -26.44 16.05 -1.26
CA ASP A 40 -26.57 17.44 -1.73
C ASP A 40 -26.08 17.64 -3.17
N ASP A 41 -25.72 16.56 -3.87
CA ASP A 41 -25.14 16.55 -5.22
C ASP A 41 -23.96 17.54 -5.42
N ALA A 42 -23.17 17.75 -4.37
CA ALA A 42 -22.05 18.68 -4.40
C ALA A 42 -20.89 18.14 -5.25
N TRP A 43 -20.77 18.61 -6.50
CA TRP A 43 -19.66 18.27 -7.39
C TRP A 43 -19.41 19.35 -8.47
N PRO A 44 -18.14 19.68 -8.80
CA PRO A 44 -16.90 19.25 -8.14
C PRO A 44 -16.79 19.79 -6.71
N LEU A 45 -15.99 19.13 -5.89
CA LEU A 45 -15.74 19.60 -4.52
C LEU A 45 -14.85 20.83 -4.53
N ASP A 46 -15.10 21.76 -3.59
CA ASP A 46 -14.17 22.86 -3.33
C ASP A 46 -12.82 22.33 -2.80
N PRO A 47 -11.72 23.10 -2.92
CA PRO A 47 -10.38 22.63 -2.56
C PRO A 47 -10.25 22.09 -1.13
N LYS A 48 -10.99 22.66 -0.15
CA LYS A 48 -10.92 22.21 1.25
C LYS A 48 -11.62 20.87 1.42
N SER A 49 -12.84 20.74 0.89
CA SER A 49 -13.61 19.48 0.93
C SER A 49 -12.87 18.35 0.20
N ARG A 50 -12.28 18.68 -0.95
CA ARG A 50 -11.44 17.75 -1.73
C ARG A 50 -10.21 17.30 -0.94
N ALA A 51 -9.51 18.21 -0.27
CA ALA A 51 -8.35 17.85 0.56
C ALA A 51 -8.74 16.88 1.70
N VAL A 52 -9.89 17.09 2.35
CA VAL A 52 -10.41 16.19 3.39
C VAL A 52 -10.71 14.80 2.83
N LEU A 53 -11.36 14.69 1.67
CA LEU A 53 -11.66 13.40 1.07
C LEU A 53 -10.39 12.68 0.57
N ALA A 54 -9.39 13.43 0.09
CA ALA A 54 -8.09 12.90 -0.29
C ALA A 54 -7.30 12.38 0.91
N GLU A 55 -7.33 13.10 2.04
CA GLU A 55 -6.77 12.66 3.32
C GLU A 55 -7.37 11.34 3.77
N PHE A 56 -8.69 11.25 3.77
CA PHE A 56 -9.40 10.02 4.07
C PHE A 56 -8.97 8.88 3.14
N ALA A 57 -9.02 9.07 1.82
CA ALA A 57 -8.65 8.04 0.85
C ALA A 57 -7.19 7.57 1.04
N ALA A 58 -6.25 8.49 1.22
CA ALA A 58 -4.86 8.15 1.49
C ALA A 58 -4.74 7.33 2.79
N ALA A 59 -5.40 7.75 3.87
CA ALA A 59 -5.36 7.03 5.14
C ALA A 59 -5.98 5.63 5.02
N GLN A 60 -7.11 5.49 4.32
CA GLN A 60 -7.74 4.20 4.02
C GLN A 60 -6.78 3.26 3.28
N TYR A 61 -6.01 3.79 2.34
CA TYR A 61 -5.01 3.01 1.61
C TYR A 61 -3.89 2.49 2.52
N PHE A 62 -3.35 3.34 3.41
CA PHE A 62 -2.17 3.01 4.22
C PHE A 62 -2.45 2.25 5.52
N ARG A 63 -3.66 2.39 6.07
CA ARG A 63 -4.01 1.79 7.37
C ARG A 63 -4.33 0.30 7.30
N GLY A 64 -4.62 -0.22 6.10
CA GLY A 64 -5.06 -1.60 5.93
C GLY A 64 -4.01 -2.62 6.39
N PRO A 65 -4.43 -3.81 6.87
CA PRO A 65 -3.53 -4.88 7.28
C PRO A 65 -2.58 -5.33 6.15
N ASN A 66 -3.01 -5.16 4.91
CA ASN A 66 -2.21 -5.40 3.71
C ASN A 66 -0.94 -4.55 3.67
N GLN A 67 -0.98 -3.27 4.07
CA GLN A 67 0.21 -2.41 4.03
C GLN A 67 1.23 -2.76 5.10
N ARG A 68 0.74 -3.16 6.28
CA ARG A 68 1.61 -3.73 7.32
C ARG A 68 2.26 -5.02 6.83
N ARG A 69 1.48 -5.95 6.24
CA ARG A 69 2.02 -7.19 5.65
C ARG A 69 3.00 -6.92 4.50
N HIS A 70 2.70 -5.96 3.64
CA HIS A 70 3.58 -5.54 2.56
C HIS A 70 4.92 -5.04 3.11
N THR A 71 4.90 -4.20 4.15
CA THR A 71 6.12 -3.72 4.82
C THR A 71 6.89 -4.86 5.50
N GLU A 72 6.19 -5.78 6.18
CA GLU A 72 6.78 -6.99 6.78
C GLU A 72 7.50 -7.85 5.73
N GLN A 73 6.84 -8.12 4.60
CA GLN A 73 7.39 -8.91 3.51
C GLN A 73 8.53 -8.18 2.80
N PHE A 74 8.44 -6.86 2.62
CA PHE A 74 9.49 -6.07 2.00
C PHE A 74 10.76 -6.10 2.85
N ALA A 75 10.62 -5.84 4.15
CA ALA A 75 11.72 -5.92 5.10
C ALA A 75 12.33 -7.33 5.13
N ALA A 76 11.49 -8.38 5.10
CA ALA A 76 11.97 -9.76 5.08
C ALA A 76 12.80 -10.02 3.82
N THR A 77 12.31 -9.61 2.64
CA THR A 77 13.04 -9.76 1.37
C THR A 77 14.35 -8.99 1.35
N PHE A 78 14.37 -7.76 1.85
CA PHE A 78 15.62 -6.97 1.94
C PHE A 78 16.64 -7.60 2.87
N LEU A 79 16.21 -8.05 4.06
CA LEU A 79 17.09 -8.76 4.99
C LEU A 79 17.65 -10.03 4.36
N LYS A 80 16.81 -10.79 3.63
CA LYS A 80 17.27 -11.96 2.88
C LYS A 80 18.33 -11.60 1.85
N ALA A 81 18.13 -10.54 1.08
CA ALA A 81 19.09 -10.09 0.07
C ALA A 81 20.41 -9.67 0.72
N GLU A 82 20.36 -8.89 1.81
CA GLU A 82 21.53 -8.45 2.57
C GLU A 82 22.33 -9.63 3.12
N ILE A 83 21.65 -10.55 3.83
CA ILE A 83 22.25 -11.78 4.33
C ILE A 83 22.81 -12.59 3.16
N SER A 84 22.02 -12.81 2.11
CA SER A 84 22.42 -13.59 0.93
C SER A 84 23.59 -13.01 0.18
N LEU A 85 23.90 -11.70 0.30
CA LEU A 85 25.09 -11.07 -0.28
C LEU A 85 26.31 -11.19 0.65
N GLN A 86 26.13 -10.92 1.95
CA GLN A 86 27.23 -10.92 2.92
C GLN A 86 27.67 -12.32 3.35
N GLY A 87 26.82 -13.34 3.18
CA GLY A 87 27.11 -14.71 3.60
C GLY A 87 26.92 -14.93 5.10
N ARG A 88 27.31 -16.12 5.58
CA ARG A 88 27.19 -16.51 7.00
C ARG A 88 27.82 -15.50 7.97
N GLU A 89 29.00 -14.99 7.64
CA GLU A 89 29.74 -14.02 8.44
C GLU A 89 28.99 -12.67 8.56
N GLY A 90 28.22 -12.30 7.53
CA GLY A 90 27.36 -11.12 7.55
C GLY A 90 26.23 -11.19 8.57
N VAL A 91 25.71 -12.39 8.88
CA VAL A 91 24.67 -12.56 9.89
C VAL A 91 25.20 -12.16 11.28
N VAL A 92 26.42 -12.57 11.62
CA VAL A 92 27.05 -12.23 12.90
C VAL A 92 27.29 -10.72 12.98
N ALA A 93 27.83 -10.12 11.92
CA ALA A 93 28.06 -8.68 11.84
C ALA A 93 26.75 -7.88 11.96
N TYR A 94 25.69 -8.29 11.25
CA TYR A 94 24.37 -7.63 11.28
C TYR A 94 23.80 -7.53 12.70
N PHE A 95 23.82 -8.61 13.48
CA PHE A 95 23.28 -8.60 14.84
C PHE A 95 24.14 -7.78 15.82
N LYS A 96 25.46 -7.81 15.65
CA LYS A 96 26.38 -7.01 16.45
C LYS A 96 26.20 -5.52 16.16
N ASP A 97 26.21 -5.12 14.89
CA ASP A 97 26.18 -3.70 14.50
C ASP A 97 24.80 -3.07 14.71
N ARG A 98 23.71 -3.81 14.41
CA ARG A 98 22.36 -3.24 14.38
C ARG A 98 21.58 -3.44 15.67
N HIS A 99 21.92 -4.47 16.45
CA HIS A 99 21.23 -4.81 17.68
C HIS A 99 22.15 -4.83 18.91
N GLY A 100 23.45 -4.54 18.75
CA GLY A 100 24.42 -4.59 19.84
C GLY A 100 24.55 -5.99 20.46
N ARG A 101 24.09 -7.03 19.75
CA ARG A 101 23.96 -8.38 20.30
C ARG A 101 24.94 -9.31 19.62
N GLU A 102 25.81 -9.91 20.41
CA GLU A 102 26.61 -11.05 19.96
C GLU A 102 25.73 -12.30 19.91
N ILE A 103 25.82 -13.02 18.79
CA ILE A 103 25.11 -14.28 18.57
C ILE A 103 26.12 -15.41 18.42
N THR A 104 25.76 -16.59 18.91
CA THR A 104 26.60 -17.79 18.80
C THR A 104 26.66 -18.28 17.36
N GLU A 105 27.69 -19.05 17.01
CA GLU A 105 27.78 -19.68 15.68
C GLU A 105 26.54 -20.54 15.36
N LYS A 106 26.03 -21.27 16.35
CA LYS A 106 24.83 -22.11 16.20
C LYS A 106 23.57 -21.28 15.93
N GLU A 107 23.46 -20.09 16.53
CA GLU A 107 22.38 -19.14 16.24
C GLU A 107 22.55 -18.54 14.84
N ALA A 108 23.78 -18.19 14.45
CA ALA A 108 24.08 -17.69 13.12
C ALA A 108 23.72 -18.71 12.03
N ASP A 109 24.03 -20.00 12.25
CA ASP A 109 23.66 -21.09 11.32
C ASP A 109 22.15 -21.26 11.19
N ARG A 110 21.42 -21.17 12.31
CA ARG A 110 19.96 -21.25 12.30
C ARG A 110 19.34 -20.06 11.57
N LEU A 111 19.84 -18.85 11.81
CA LEU A 111 19.36 -17.62 11.19
C LEU A 111 19.70 -17.57 9.70
N TRP A 112 20.91 -18.01 9.32
CA TRP A 112 21.33 -18.19 7.94
C TRP A 112 20.40 -19.16 7.22
N ALA A 113 20.20 -20.36 7.77
CA ALA A 113 19.32 -21.37 7.19
C ALA A 113 17.90 -20.83 7.02
N GLN A 114 17.35 -20.16 8.04
CA GLN A 114 16.03 -19.52 7.96
C GLN A 114 15.95 -18.43 6.89
N ALA A 115 16.93 -17.52 6.83
CA ALA A 115 16.99 -16.45 5.83
C ALA A 115 17.11 -16.99 4.41
N THR A 116 17.79 -18.13 4.22
CA THR A 116 17.93 -18.76 2.91
C THR A 116 16.75 -19.67 2.50
N THR A 117 15.74 -19.84 3.35
CA THR A 117 14.50 -20.53 2.95
C THR A 117 13.55 -19.62 2.17
N SER A 118 12.68 -20.22 1.35
CA SER A 118 11.61 -19.52 0.62
C SER A 118 10.74 -18.65 1.54
N ASN A 119 10.50 -19.07 2.78
CA ASN A 119 9.65 -18.34 3.73
C ASN A 119 10.39 -17.33 4.63
N GLY A 120 11.71 -17.46 4.84
CA GLY A 120 12.47 -16.49 5.64
C GLY A 120 12.08 -16.41 7.12
N PRO A 121 12.80 -15.62 7.94
CA PRO A 121 12.30 -15.25 9.25
C PRO A 121 11.08 -14.32 9.10
N PRO A 122 9.97 -14.55 9.81
CA PRO A 122 8.83 -13.64 9.80
C PRO A 122 9.25 -12.32 10.46
N ILE A 123 9.37 -11.25 9.67
CA ILE A 123 9.52 -9.91 10.23
C ILE A 123 8.15 -9.42 10.63
N ARG A 124 8.02 -8.96 11.88
CA ARG A 124 6.79 -8.33 12.38
C ARG A 124 7.04 -6.85 12.58
N VAL A 125 6.24 -6.03 11.92
CA VAL A 125 6.23 -4.59 12.13
C VAL A 125 5.37 -4.34 13.36
N SER A 126 5.88 -3.63 14.37
CA SER A 126 5.08 -3.28 15.54
C SER A 126 3.96 -2.31 15.14
N ALA A 127 2.86 -2.28 15.90
CA ALA A 127 1.78 -1.31 15.66
C ALA A 127 2.32 0.14 15.76
N ARG A 128 3.21 0.41 16.71
CA ARG A 128 3.91 1.70 16.84
C ARG A 128 4.69 2.08 15.59
N THR A 129 5.52 1.18 15.07
CA THR A 129 6.30 1.42 13.85
C THR A 129 5.41 1.70 12.66
N HIS A 130 4.28 0.99 12.53
CA HIS A 130 3.31 1.24 11.46
C HIS A 130 2.64 2.62 11.61
N MET A 131 2.29 3.04 12.83
CA MET A 131 1.76 4.39 13.08
C MET A 131 2.78 5.50 12.75
N GLU A 132 4.04 5.34 13.15
CA GLU A 132 5.12 6.28 12.83
C GLU A 132 5.34 6.39 11.32
N GLN A 133 5.29 5.25 10.61
CA GLN A 133 5.34 5.21 9.15
C GLN A 133 4.14 5.92 8.52
N LEU A 134 2.91 5.69 9.02
CA LEU A 134 1.72 6.36 8.54
C LEU A 134 1.86 7.88 8.68
N ALA A 135 2.24 8.36 9.87
CA ALA A 135 2.40 9.78 10.15
C ALA A 135 3.44 10.45 9.23
N ARG A 136 4.50 9.73 8.85
CA ARG A 136 5.54 10.22 7.95
C ARG A 136 5.12 10.22 6.47
N LEU A 137 4.42 9.18 6.03
CA LEU A 137 4.08 8.98 4.61
C LEU A 137 2.82 9.76 4.21
N LEU A 138 1.84 9.84 5.10
CA LEU A 138 0.52 10.37 4.78
C LEU A 138 0.56 11.79 4.20
N PRO A 139 1.30 12.78 4.74
CA PRO A 139 1.33 14.13 4.17
C PRO A 139 1.78 14.19 2.70
N GLN A 140 2.75 13.35 2.34
CA GLN A 140 3.26 13.26 0.97
C GLN A 140 2.23 12.61 0.04
N MET A 141 1.53 11.60 0.55
CA MET A 141 0.55 10.85 -0.21
C MET A 141 -0.76 11.61 -0.39
N ILE A 142 -1.16 12.43 0.58
CA ILE A 142 -2.32 13.34 0.44
C ILE A 142 -2.15 14.21 -0.80
N ARG A 143 -0.96 14.81 -0.97
CA ARG A 143 -0.68 15.62 -2.17
C ARG A 143 -0.85 14.84 -3.45
N TYR A 144 -0.41 13.59 -3.47
CA TYR A 144 -0.56 12.69 -4.60
C TYR A 144 -2.03 12.42 -4.94
N PHE A 145 -2.88 12.15 -3.94
CA PHE A 145 -4.31 11.90 -4.14
C PHE A 145 -5.06 13.17 -4.62
N ILE A 146 -4.71 14.33 -4.07
CA ILE A 146 -5.26 15.64 -4.49
C ILE A 146 -4.89 15.94 -5.95
N GLY A 147 -3.66 15.64 -6.36
CA GLY A 147 -3.13 15.94 -7.70
C GLY A 147 -3.63 15.02 -8.81
N ARG A 148 -4.56 14.10 -8.53
CA ARG A 148 -5.21 13.24 -9.54
C ARG A 148 -6.52 13.85 -10.01
N PRO A 149 -6.89 13.80 -11.30
CA PRO A 149 -8.24 14.18 -11.70
C PRO A 149 -9.27 13.24 -11.09
N TRP A 150 -10.36 13.78 -10.56
CA TRP A 150 -11.41 12.96 -9.95
C TRP A 150 -12.62 12.82 -10.86
N LEU A 151 -13.11 11.60 -10.89
CA LEU A 151 -14.32 11.23 -11.59
C LEU A 151 -15.33 10.72 -10.58
N LEU A 152 -16.46 11.41 -10.46
CA LEU A 152 -17.59 10.93 -9.69
C LEU A 152 -18.52 10.13 -10.61
N LEU A 153 -18.87 8.93 -10.16
CA LEU A 153 -19.77 8.03 -10.84
C LEU A 153 -20.99 7.81 -9.96
N ARG A 154 -22.18 8.09 -10.50
CA ARG A 154 -23.46 7.83 -9.84
C ARG A 154 -24.21 6.74 -10.59
N TYR A 155 -24.65 5.73 -9.85
CA TYR A 155 -25.40 4.59 -10.36
C TYR A 155 -26.82 4.62 -9.82
N SER A 156 -27.76 4.05 -10.56
CA SER A 156 -29.13 3.83 -10.11
C SER A 156 -29.40 2.33 -9.98
N GLY A 157 -29.76 1.85 -8.79
CA GLY A 157 -30.23 0.48 -8.57
C GLY A 157 -29.12 -0.56 -8.37
N GLN A 158 -28.18 -0.69 -9.32
CA GLN A 158 -27.04 -1.61 -9.21
C GLN A 158 -25.94 -1.03 -8.32
N SER A 159 -25.48 -1.82 -7.35
CA SER A 159 -24.58 -1.29 -6.34
C SER A 159 -23.10 -1.59 -6.50
N LEU A 160 -22.31 -0.72 -5.89
CA LEU A 160 -20.91 -0.94 -5.58
C LEU A 160 -20.72 -1.78 -4.33
N CYS A 161 -19.78 -2.72 -4.37
CA CYS A 161 -19.22 -3.38 -3.20
C CYS A 161 -17.97 -2.64 -2.70
N THR A 162 -17.59 -2.92 -1.45
CA THR A 162 -16.32 -2.48 -0.86
C THR A 162 -15.57 -3.70 -0.29
N SER A 163 -14.40 -3.50 0.31
CA SER A 163 -13.56 -4.57 0.83
C SER A 163 -12.84 -4.16 2.12
N ASP A 164 -12.02 -5.07 2.64
CA ASP A 164 -11.04 -4.76 3.70
C ASP A 164 -9.88 -3.85 3.25
N THR A 165 -9.85 -3.51 1.96
CA THR A 165 -8.87 -2.63 1.28
C THR A 165 -9.63 -1.67 0.35
N PRO A 166 -10.39 -0.71 0.91
CA PRO A 166 -11.44 0.00 0.19
C PRO A 166 -10.94 0.97 -0.91
N VAL A 167 -9.63 1.23 -0.96
CA VAL A 167 -8.99 1.97 -2.05
C VAL A 167 -8.32 0.98 -2.98
N SER A 168 -8.96 0.73 -4.11
CA SER A 168 -8.55 -0.26 -5.08
C SER A 168 -7.60 0.34 -6.10
N ILE A 169 -6.50 -0.33 -6.38
CA ILE A 169 -5.53 0.08 -7.40
C ILE A 169 -5.96 -0.48 -8.76
N ILE A 170 -5.97 0.37 -9.78
CA ILE A 170 -6.25 -0.01 -11.17
C ILE A 170 -4.95 0.01 -11.96
N PRO A 171 -4.49 -1.13 -12.50
CA PRO A 171 -3.33 -1.18 -13.38
C PRO A 171 -3.58 -0.44 -14.68
N ARG A 172 -2.49 -0.09 -15.38
CA ARG A 172 -2.60 0.35 -16.77
C ARG A 172 -2.87 -0.87 -17.67
N ASN A 173 -3.53 -0.66 -18.79
CA ASN A 173 -3.80 -1.73 -19.77
C ASN A 173 -2.52 -2.34 -20.35
N ASP A 174 -1.44 -1.55 -20.42
CA ASP A 174 -0.11 -1.94 -20.91
C ASP A 174 0.84 -2.40 -19.79
N HIS A 175 0.32 -2.68 -18.59
CA HIS A 175 1.15 -3.02 -17.44
C HIS A 175 1.73 -4.44 -17.54
N PRO A 176 3.06 -4.61 -17.46
CA PRO A 176 3.69 -5.93 -17.56
C PRO A 176 3.27 -6.87 -16.40
N PRO A 177 2.90 -8.13 -16.66
CA PRO A 177 2.49 -9.09 -15.62
C PRO A 177 3.54 -9.32 -14.52
N GLU A 178 4.82 -9.23 -14.88
CA GLU A 178 5.96 -9.42 -13.98
C GLU A 178 6.24 -8.22 -13.06
N MET A 179 5.59 -7.08 -13.30
CA MET A 179 5.78 -5.87 -12.50
C MET A 179 4.64 -5.71 -11.50
N GLY A 180 4.98 -5.42 -10.24
CA GLY A 180 3.97 -5.06 -9.24
C GLY A 180 3.25 -3.74 -9.59
N VAL A 181 1.97 -3.63 -9.21
CA VAL A 181 1.19 -2.38 -9.31
C VAL A 181 1.13 -1.74 -7.93
N GLY A 182 1.60 -0.51 -7.82
CA GLY A 182 1.53 0.32 -6.62
C GLY A 182 1.00 1.72 -6.93
N LEU A 183 0.88 2.58 -5.92
CA LEU A 183 0.33 3.93 -6.11
C LEU A 183 1.00 4.72 -7.24
N MET A 184 2.32 4.60 -7.36
CA MET A 184 3.11 5.43 -8.29
C MET A 184 2.96 5.04 -9.77
N ASN A 185 2.64 3.78 -10.07
CA ASN A 185 2.43 3.30 -11.45
C ASN A 185 0.96 2.94 -11.76
N ALA A 186 0.06 3.08 -10.78
CA ALA A 186 -1.38 2.89 -10.95
C ALA A 186 -1.98 3.85 -11.98
N TRP A 187 -2.74 3.30 -12.93
CA TRP A 187 -3.56 4.10 -13.84
C TRP A 187 -4.61 4.90 -13.06
N GLY A 188 -5.31 4.24 -12.14
CA GLY A 188 -6.35 4.87 -11.36
C GLY A 188 -6.47 4.30 -9.96
N LEU A 189 -7.16 5.03 -9.09
CA LEU A 189 -7.56 4.58 -7.77
C LEU A 189 -9.08 4.63 -7.67
N ALA A 190 -9.71 3.53 -7.30
CA ALA A 190 -11.16 3.46 -7.11
C ALA A 190 -11.50 3.41 -5.61
N LEU A 191 -12.46 4.23 -5.21
CA LEU A 191 -12.98 4.27 -3.84
C LEU A 191 -14.52 4.30 -3.89
N PRO A 192 -15.19 3.21 -3.50
CA PRO A 192 -16.64 3.23 -3.28
C PRO A 192 -16.96 4.17 -2.10
N LEU A 193 -17.79 5.21 -2.35
CA LEU A 193 -18.25 6.14 -1.31
C LEU A 193 -19.59 5.70 -0.71
N SER A 194 -20.42 5.06 -1.51
CA SER A 194 -21.68 4.45 -1.08
C SER A 194 -22.05 3.26 -1.96
N ARG A 195 -23.23 2.69 -1.70
CA ARG A 195 -23.85 1.67 -2.55
C ARG A 195 -24.00 2.14 -3.99
N GLU A 196 -24.12 3.44 -4.27
CA GLU A 196 -24.47 3.97 -5.59
C GLU A 196 -23.48 5.02 -6.11
N VAL A 197 -22.50 5.41 -5.32
CA VAL A 197 -21.54 6.46 -5.65
C VAL A 197 -20.11 5.94 -5.55
N GLY A 198 -19.38 6.02 -6.66
CA GLY A 198 -17.97 5.66 -6.76
C GLY A 198 -17.11 6.87 -7.10
N LEU A 199 -15.94 6.95 -6.48
CA LEU A 199 -14.91 7.93 -6.79
C LEU A 199 -13.76 7.24 -7.51
N LEU A 200 -13.44 7.69 -8.72
CA LEU A 200 -12.29 7.25 -9.48
C LEU A 200 -11.27 8.40 -9.58
N MET A 201 -10.06 8.19 -9.08
CA MET A 201 -8.96 9.14 -9.18
C MET A 201 -8.04 8.70 -10.32
N GLY A 202 -8.10 9.39 -11.45
CA GLY A 202 -7.39 9.03 -12.68
C GLY A 202 -5.89 9.28 -12.64
N ASN A 203 -5.21 8.91 -13.73
CA ASN A 203 -3.76 9.09 -13.89
C ASN A 203 -3.44 10.59 -13.98
N PRO A 204 -2.55 11.14 -13.13
CA PRO A 204 -2.17 12.55 -13.21
C PRO A 204 -1.25 12.84 -14.41
N GLY A 205 -0.55 11.83 -14.95
CA GLY A 205 0.46 11.96 -16.01
C GLY A 205 0.03 12.79 -17.23
N PRO A 206 -1.10 12.49 -17.87
CA PRO A 206 -1.59 13.27 -19.01
C PRO A 206 -1.86 14.74 -18.67
N LEU A 207 -2.34 15.02 -17.47
CA LEU A 207 -2.71 16.39 -17.05
C LEU A 207 -1.53 17.23 -16.60
N MET A 208 -0.44 16.61 -16.11
CA MET A 208 0.77 17.35 -15.70
C MET A 208 1.38 18.19 -16.84
N ARG A 209 1.05 17.90 -18.11
CA ARG A 209 1.49 18.68 -19.27
C ARG A 209 0.58 19.86 -19.60
N ALA A 210 -0.64 19.87 -19.08
CA ALA A 210 -1.70 20.81 -19.47
C ALA A 210 -2.19 21.70 -18.31
N LEU A 211 -2.08 21.23 -17.06
CA LEU A 211 -2.59 21.90 -15.87
C LEU A 211 -1.53 21.93 -14.77
N SER A 212 -1.52 23.01 -13.98
CA SER A 212 -0.72 23.06 -12.75
C SER A 212 -1.31 22.16 -11.68
N TYR A 213 -0.50 21.83 -10.67
CA TYR A 213 -0.97 21.09 -9.50
C TYR A 213 -2.15 21.81 -8.81
N GLU A 214 -2.07 23.12 -8.66
CA GLU A 214 -3.09 23.96 -8.02
C GLU A 214 -4.41 23.92 -8.78
N ALA A 215 -4.37 23.91 -10.12
CA ALA A 215 -5.58 23.77 -10.93
C ALA A 215 -6.25 22.40 -10.72
N VAL A 216 -5.47 21.31 -10.70
CA VAL A 216 -6.02 19.97 -10.41
C VAL A 216 -6.53 19.87 -8.97
N ALA A 217 -5.78 20.44 -8.02
CA ALA A 217 -6.17 20.51 -6.61
C ALA A 217 -7.43 21.35 -6.39
N ALA A 218 -7.75 22.28 -7.29
CA ALA A 218 -8.98 23.06 -7.29
C ALA A 218 -10.14 22.35 -8.00
N GLY A 219 -9.96 21.11 -8.46
CA GLY A 219 -11.00 20.32 -9.12
C GLY A 219 -11.28 20.73 -10.57
N VAL A 220 -10.41 21.53 -11.20
CA VAL A 220 -10.60 22.01 -12.60
C VAL A 220 -10.73 20.85 -13.60
N ALA A 221 -10.08 19.72 -13.32
CA ALA A 221 -10.12 18.54 -14.17
C ALA A 221 -11.16 17.50 -13.71
N ASP A 222 -11.93 17.79 -12.66
CA ASP A 222 -12.91 16.85 -12.13
C ASP A 222 -14.13 16.78 -13.03
N ARG A 223 -14.74 15.60 -13.09
CA ARG A 223 -15.94 15.37 -13.91
C ARG A 223 -16.94 14.50 -13.18
N LEU A 224 -18.21 14.74 -13.49
CA LEU A 224 -19.30 13.82 -13.20
C LEU A 224 -19.50 12.98 -14.46
N GLU A 225 -19.31 11.66 -14.37
CA GLU A 225 -19.52 10.77 -15.53
C GLU A 225 -20.83 10.03 -15.46
N ARG A 226 -21.38 9.76 -16.64
CA ARG A 226 -22.62 8.98 -16.77
C ARG A 226 -22.30 7.49 -16.60
N PRO A 227 -23.15 6.73 -15.88
CA PRO A 227 -22.90 5.31 -15.60
C PRO A 227 -22.77 4.41 -16.84
N SER A 228 -23.19 4.89 -18.03
CA SER A 228 -23.05 4.15 -19.29
C SER A 228 -21.61 3.96 -19.76
N GLN A 229 -20.65 4.78 -19.30
CA GLN A 229 -19.24 4.66 -19.73
C GLN A 229 -18.42 3.72 -18.84
N LEU A 230 -18.75 3.62 -17.56
CA LEU A 230 -18.08 2.77 -16.59
C LEU A 230 -19.14 2.05 -15.75
N PRO A 231 -19.53 0.82 -16.11
CA PRO A 231 -20.60 0.11 -15.41
C PRO A 231 -20.19 -0.24 -13.98
N PRO A 232 -21.16 -0.46 -13.05
CA PRO A 232 -20.86 -0.90 -11.67
C PRO A 232 -19.96 -2.13 -11.59
N SER A 233 -20.06 -3.04 -12.57
CA SER A 233 -19.22 -4.23 -12.67
C SER A 233 -17.73 -3.90 -12.74
N PHE A 234 -17.34 -2.80 -13.39
CA PHE A 234 -15.95 -2.35 -13.41
C PHE A 234 -15.42 -2.09 -11.99
N PHE A 235 -16.14 -1.28 -11.20
CA PHE A 235 -15.76 -0.98 -9.82
C PHE A 235 -15.70 -2.26 -8.98
N ASN A 236 -16.72 -3.11 -9.10
CA ASN A 236 -16.80 -4.34 -8.31
C ASN A 236 -15.66 -5.29 -8.67
N THR A 237 -15.33 -5.47 -9.95
CA THR A 237 -14.18 -6.29 -10.38
C THR A 237 -12.88 -5.78 -9.79
N VAL A 238 -12.61 -4.47 -9.85
CA VAL A 238 -11.38 -3.90 -9.28
C VAL A 238 -11.36 -4.03 -7.75
N THR A 239 -12.48 -3.78 -7.07
CA THR A 239 -12.61 -3.98 -5.62
C THR A 239 -12.36 -5.43 -5.21
N ILE A 240 -12.93 -6.39 -5.93
CA ILE A 240 -12.74 -7.83 -5.68
C ILE A 240 -11.27 -8.22 -5.87
N ALA A 241 -10.64 -7.74 -6.95
CA ALA A 241 -9.23 -8.02 -7.23
C ALA A 241 -8.26 -7.40 -6.20
N ASN A 242 -8.68 -6.32 -5.53
CA ASN A 242 -7.88 -5.67 -4.48
C ASN A 242 -8.20 -6.22 -3.08
N ALA A 243 -9.36 -6.86 -2.88
CA ALA A 243 -9.73 -7.48 -1.61
C ALA A 243 -8.66 -8.49 -1.15
N ARG A 244 -8.44 -8.57 0.17
CA ARG A 244 -7.46 -9.52 0.73
C ARG A 244 -8.11 -10.66 1.46
N ARG A 245 -9.18 -10.39 2.19
CA ARG A 245 -9.94 -11.41 2.92
C ARG A 245 -11.43 -11.23 2.79
N TRP A 246 -11.90 -9.99 2.72
CA TRP A 246 -13.33 -9.69 2.84
C TRP A 246 -13.80 -8.77 1.75
N ILE A 247 -14.94 -9.14 1.16
CA ILE A 247 -15.74 -8.30 0.28
C ILE A 247 -17.06 -8.03 1.00
N PHE A 248 -17.47 -6.77 1.02
CA PHE A 248 -18.71 -6.32 1.64
C PHE A 248 -19.62 -5.81 0.54
N CYS A 249 -20.81 -6.39 0.44
CA CYS A 249 -21.86 -5.93 -0.46
C CYS A 249 -23.19 -5.88 0.29
N HIS A 250 -24.11 -5.06 -0.20
CA HIS A 250 -25.45 -5.01 0.35
C HIS A 250 -26.23 -6.28 -0.06
N PRO A 251 -27.09 -6.87 0.81
CA PRO A 251 -27.73 -8.16 0.53
C PRO A 251 -28.54 -8.21 -0.77
N ARG A 252 -29.10 -7.07 -1.20
CA ARG A 252 -29.87 -6.96 -2.45
C ARG A 252 -29.01 -7.08 -3.72
N ASP A 253 -27.69 -6.95 -3.59
CA ASP A 253 -26.76 -6.86 -4.72
C ASP A 253 -25.82 -8.06 -4.79
N LYS A 254 -26.15 -9.13 -4.06
CA LYS A 254 -25.35 -10.37 -4.05
C LYS A 254 -25.16 -10.96 -5.45
N SER A 255 -26.12 -10.77 -6.35
CA SER A 255 -26.03 -11.22 -7.74
C SER A 255 -24.95 -10.51 -8.56
N MET A 256 -24.45 -9.36 -8.09
CA MET A 256 -23.35 -8.62 -8.71
C MET A 256 -21.97 -9.16 -8.33
N ILE A 257 -21.91 -10.04 -7.33
CA ILE A 257 -20.68 -10.67 -6.88
C ILE A 257 -20.55 -12.02 -7.60
N PRO A 258 -19.43 -12.28 -8.29
CA PRO A 258 -19.23 -13.55 -8.97
C PRO A 258 -19.20 -14.68 -7.94
N SER A 259 -19.69 -15.86 -8.33
CA SER A 259 -19.67 -17.06 -7.48
C SER A 259 -18.25 -17.59 -7.25
N ASP A 260 -17.37 -17.34 -8.21
CA ASP A 260 -15.96 -17.70 -8.15
C ASP A 260 -15.15 -16.46 -7.70
N LEU A 261 -14.76 -16.45 -6.43
CA LEU A 261 -14.02 -15.36 -5.82
C LEU A 261 -12.54 -15.72 -5.72
N PRO A 262 -11.63 -14.74 -5.82
CA PRO A 262 -10.22 -15.00 -5.60
C PRO A 262 -9.98 -15.50 -4.18
N GLU A 263 -9.04 -16.44 -4.05
CA GLU A 263 -8.58 -16.91 -2.74
C GLU A 263 -7.98 -15.76 -1.91
N PRO A 264 -8.11 -15.78 -0.57
CA PRO A 264 -7.52 -14.78 0.29
C PRO A 264 -6.02 -14.59 0.04
N CYS A 265 -5.60 -13.34 -0.14
CA CYS A 265 -4.22 -13.00 -0.41
C CYS A 265 -3.49 -12.58 0.88
N ASP A 266 -2.54 -13.42 1.29
CA ASP A 266 -1.60 -13.15 2.39
C ASP A 266 -0.22 -12.71 1.91
N GLN A 267 0.07 -12.83 0.61
CA GLN A 267 1.35 -12.48 -0.01
C GLN A 267 1.20 -11.23 -0.90
N GLU A 268 1.70 -10.10 -0.41
CA GLU A 268 1.68 -8.82 -1.10
C GLU A 268 2.87 -8.66 -2.07
N ILE A 269 3.98 -9.35 -1.78
CA ILE A 269 5.21 -9.30 -2.59
C ILE A 269 5.44 -10.65 -3.26
N LEU A 270 5.32 -10.66 -4.58
CA LEU A 270 5.75 -11.73 -5.45
C LEU A 270 7.15 -11.37 -5.97
N MET A 271 8.19 -11.86 -5.30
CA MET A 271 9.55 -11.85 -5.84
C MET A 271 10.02 -13.30 -5.95
N PRO A 272 10.70 -13.68 -7.05
CA PRO A 272 11.36 -14.98 -7.12
C PRO A 272 12.40 -15.05 -6.00
N VAL A 273 12.12 -15.81 -4.95
CA VAL A 273 12.97 -15.86 -3.74
C VAL A 273 14.27 -16.61 -4.03
N ASP A 274 14.25 -17.53 -4.99
CA ASP A 274 15.40 -18.35 -5.40
C ASP A 274 16.52 -17.50 -6.04
N ASP A 275 16.17 -16.36 -6.65
CA ASP A 275 17.14 -15.50 -7.32
C ASP A 275 18.16 -14.90 -6.36
N PHE A 276 17.80 -14.54 -5.12
CA PHE A 276 18.72 -13.81 -4.23
C PHE A 276 19.82 -14.67 -3.64
N VAL A 277 19.51 -15.92 -3.29
CA VAL A 277 20.50 -16.87 -2.78
C VAL A 277 21.47 -17.25 -3.89
N GLU A 278 20.95 -17.57 -5.08
CA GLU A 278 21.77 -17.90 -6.24
C GLU A 278 22.61 -16.70 -6.72
N LEU A 279 22.01 -15.50 -6.81
CA LEU A 279 22.71 -14.26 -7.14
C LEU A 279 23.81 -13.95 -6.12
N GLY A 280 23.51 -14.07 -4.83
CA GLY A 280 24.50 -13.87 -3.77
C GLY A 280 25.66 -14.86 -3.83
N GLN A 281 25.38 -16.13 -4.14
CA GLN A 281 26.41 -17.15 -4.38
C GLN A 281 27.24 -16.87 -5.65
N ARG A 282 26.61 -16.43 -6.75
CA ARG A 282 27.29 -16.02 -7.99
C ARG A 282 28.20 -14.80 -7.77
N ILE A 283 27.74 -13.81 -7.02
CA ILE A 283 28.53 -12.62 -6.68
C ILE A 283 29.71 -13.00 -5.79
N ARG A 284 29.52 -13.79 -4.74
CA ARG A 284 30.64 -14.23 -3.89
C ARG A 284 31.65 -15.12 -4.61
N SER A 285 31.20 -16.05 -5.45
CA SER A 285 32.09 -16.94 -6.20
C SER A 285 32.89 -16.18 -7.27
N SER A 286 32.31 -15.16 -7.91
CA SER A 286 33.04 -14.28 -8.83
C SER A 286 34.02 -13.34 -8.11
N THR A 287 33.68 -12.86 -6.91
CA THR A 287 34.56 -11.99 -6.10
C THR A 287 35.74 -12.77 -5.52
N LYS A 288 35.56 -14.03 -5.09
CA LYS A 288 36.66 -14.92 -4.68
C LYS A 288 37.65 -15.24 -5.80
N ARG A 289 37.22 -15.18 -7.07
CA ARG A 289 38.08 -15.40 -8.25
C ARG A 289 38.82 -14.13 -8.70
N ASN A 290 38.38 -12.94 -8.29
CA ASN A 290 39.02 -11.68 -8.69
C ASN A 290 38.74 -10.56 -7.65
N PRO A 291 39.62 -10.37 -6.65
CA PRO A 291 39.38 -9.47 -5.51
C PRO A 291 39.34 -7.98 -5.89
N ASP A 292 39.87 -7.59 -7.06
CA ASP A 292 39.90 -6.19 -7.52
C ASP A 292 38.53 -5.65 -7.96
N LYS A 293 37.50 -6.51 -8.08
CA LYS A 293 36.12 -6.09 -8.39
C LYS A 293 35.34 -5.50 -7.21
N LEU A 294 35.92 -5.43 -6.00
CA LEU A 294 35.25 -4.94 -4.78
C LEU A 294 34.84 -3.45 -4.82
N LEU A 295 35.41 -2.66 -5.71
CA LEU A 295 35.19 -1.21 -5.78
C LEU A 295 33.77 -0.79 -6.22
N ILE A 296 33.03 -1.66 -6.92
CA ILE A 296 31.70 -1.31 -7.45
C ILE A 296 30.59 -1.50 -6.40
N THR A 297 30.77 -2.39 -5.43
CA THR A 297 29.70 -2.75 -4.47
C THR A 297 29.56 -1.78 -3.29
N ARG A 298 30.60 -1.00 -2.97
CA ARG A 298 30.54 -0.01 -1.88
C ARG A 298 29.67 1.20 -2.17
N CYS A 299 29.34 1.48 -3.44
CA CYS A 299 28.51 2.64 -3.81
C CYS A 299 27.00 2.40 -3.62
N LEU A 300 26.54 1.16 -3.41
CA LEU A 300 25.11 0.84 -3.31
C LEU A 300 24.58 0.80 -1.86
N THR A 301 25.44 0.95 -0.85
CA THR A 301 25.05 0.88 0.57
C THR A 301 24.94 2.24 1.27
N SER A 302 25.27 3.35 0.59
CA SER A 302 25.08 4.69 1.13
C SER A 302 23.65 5.20 0.89
N VAL A 303 22.67 4.58 1.55
CA VAL A 303 21.37 5.22 1.76
C VAL A 303 21.55 6.25 2.87
N PRO A 304 21.27 7.56 2.66
CA PRO A 304 21.38 8.55 3.71
C PRO A 304 20.36 8.25 4.80
N GLN A 305 20.84 8.09 6.04
CA GLN A 305 19.98 8.04 7.22
C GLN A 305 19.27 9.40 7.38
N PRO A 306 17.95 9.46 7.56
CA PRO A 306 17.31 10.67 8.04
C PRO A 306 17.74 10.91 9.50
N LYS A 307 18.20 12.13 9.78
CA LYS A 307 18.42 12.62 11.15
C LYS A 307 17.11 12.69 11.93
#